data_AF-A0A2S9XDJ5-F1
#
_entry.id   AF-A0A2S9XDJ5-F1
#
_cell.length_a   1.000
_cell.length_b   1.000
_cell.length_c   1.000
_cell.angle_alpha   90.00
_cell.angle_beta   90.00
_cell.angle_gamma   90.00
#
_symmetry.space_group_name_H-M   'P 1'
#
loop_
_entity.id
_entity.type
_entity.pdbx_description
1 polymer ?
#
loop_
_entity_poly.entity_id
_entity_poly.type
_entity_poly.pdbx_seq_one_letter_code
_entity_poly.pdbx_strand_id
1 'polypeptide(L)'
;MSGGAGRLALVLVALALGACERGPKPGGEAQAGERDPGLDLGGVRASAVDGLEAAARDPAVASSLGLAARLEDPAVEAAVARLLARVAKDPELARASEQLFARLEHSAATRAALVDYARQNPELDVAAISEGFVGFVDERLTRPELAARLEQGLRAELRATDVVLAPVLIAEAGGAATIAEGVVARLEDPSFEASARERLGRESQALQARLERRLADPARAGELLVGLRATLASEAAALALAEIIDLERSAELLAEALTRALADEQVRARSEQLFTLALVQPFDALAFDDALRALLAEPVVALEAAALLSALAREPAVRTRVARLSALYVDQAGFDAQLLDALD
;
A
#
# COMPACT_ATOMS: atom_id res chain seq x y z
N MET A 1 -25.17 -8.36 -7.27
CA MET A 1 -24.39 -8.65 -8.49
C MET A 1 -23.37 -7.53 -8.65
N SER A 2 -22.14 -7.73 -8.18
CA SER A 2 -21.09 -6.70 -8.16
C SER A 2 -19.68 -7.30 -8.25
N GLY A 3 -19.55 -8.49 -8.83
CA GLY A 3 -18.34 -9.33 -8.71
C GLY A 3 -17.18 -8.98 -9.64
N GLY A 4 -17.43 -8.43 -10.83
CA GLY A 4 -16.40 -8.20 -11.85
C GLY A 4 -15.59 -6.93 -11.66
N ALA A 5 -16.26 -5.77 -11.59
CA ALA A 5 -15.62 -4.46 -11.40
C ALA A 5 -14.87 -4.35 -10.06
N GLY A 6 -15.38 -4.99 -9.00
CA GLY A 6 -14.75 -5.03 -7.68
C GLY A 6 -13.48 -5.89 -7.62
N ARG A 7 -13.26 -6.82 -8.58
CA ARG A 7 -12.06 -7.68 -8.61
C ARG A 7 -10.96 -7.09 -9.49
N LEU A 8 -11.32 -6.45 -10.60
CA LEU A 8 -10.39 -5.78 -11.50
C LEU A 8 -9.86 -4.46 -10.92
N ALA A 9 -10.64 -3.78 -10.08
CA ALA A 9 -10.14 -2.64 -9.32
C ALA A 9 -9.32 -3.09 -8.08
N LEU A 10 -9.55 -4.29 -7.54
CA LEU A 10 -8.64 -4.94 -6.57
C LEU A 10 -7.30 -5.33 -7.23
N VAL A 11 -7.32 -5.71 -8.52
CA VAL A 11 -6.11 -5.90 -9.34
C VAL A 11 -5.31 -4.61 -9.38
N LEU A 12 -5.95 -3.50 -9.73
CA LEU A 12 -5.23 -2.24 -9.90
C LEU A 12 -4.91 -1.53 -8.58
N VAL A 13 -5.66 -1.76 -7.50
CA VAL A 13 -5.31 -1.32 -6.13
C VAL A 13 -4.16 -2.14 -5.54
N ALA A 14 -4.12 -3.44 -5.79
CA ALA A 14 -2.98 -4.30 -5.41
C ALA A 14 -1.71 -3.95 -6.19
N LEU A 15 -1.89 -3.49 -7.42
CA LEU A 15 -0.83 -2.98 -8.26
C LEU A 15 -0.38 -1.58 -7.92
N ALA A 16 -1.31 -0.73 -7.46
CA ALA A 16 -1.03 0.59 -6.92
C ALA A 16 -0.21 0.53 -5.60
N LEU A 17 0.12 -0.67 -5.18
CA LEU A 17 0.78 -1.05 -3.95
C LEU A 17 2.12 -1.77 -4.27
N GLY A 18 2.19 -2.59 -5.32
CA GLY A 18 3.26 -3.56 -5.54
C GLY A 18 4.57 -3.11 -6.21
N ALA A 19 4.73 -1.89 -6.69
CA ALA A 19 5.96 -1.55 -7.40
C ALA A 19 6.49 -0.12 -7.15
N CYS A 20 7.55 -0.04 -6.35
CA CYS A 20 8.37 1.15 -6.16
C CYS A 20 9.85 0.77 -6.28
N GLU A 21 10.51 1.19 -7.36
CA GLU A 21 11.98 1.34 -7.38
C GLU A 21 12.34 2.80 -7.10
N ARG A 22 13.30 3.00 -6.17
CA ARG A 22 13.66 4.29 -5.57
C ARG A 22 14.38 5.23 -6.54
N GLY A 23 13.93 6.49 -6.60
CA GLY A 23 14.75 7.65 -6.98
C GLY A 23 15.40 8.31 -5.74
N PRO A 24 16.60 8.93 -5.87
CA PRO A 24 17.33 9.49 -4.72
C PRO A 24 16.82 10.88 -4.30
N LYS A 25 16.83 11.14 -2.97
CA LYS A 25 16.60 12.47 -2.37
C LYS A 25 17.91 13.29 -2.34
N PRO A 26 17.88 14.61 -2.59
CA PRO A 26 18.94 15.52 -2.17
C PRO A 26 18.72 15.97 -0.71
N GLY A 27 19.84 16.06 0.03
CA GLY A 27 19.89 16.31 1.47
C GLY A 27 19.61 17.75 1.88
N GLY A 28 19.18 17.89 3.14
CA GLY A 28 19.10 19.16 3.85
C GLY A 28 20.30 19.33 4.77
N GLU A 29 20.77 20.58 4.90
CA GLU A 29 21.62 21.02 6.00
C GLU A 29 20.75 21.84 6.96
N ALA A 30 20.80 21.51 8.25
CA ALA A 30 20.29 22.35 9.32
C ALA A 30 21.42 22.62 10.33
N GLN A 31 21.74 23.90 10.51
CA GLN A 31 22.75 24.39 11.46
C GLN A 31 22.20 24.41 12.89
N ALA A 32 23.08 24.03 13.83
CA ALA A 32 22.84 24.04 15.27
C ALA A 32 22.92 25.46 15.85
N GLY A 33 22.00 25.75 16.79
CA GLY A 33 22.06 26.92 17.67
C GLY A 33 22.07 26.46 19.12
N GLU A 34 23.07 26.92 19.88
CA GLU A 34 23.27 26.65 21.31
C GLU A 34 22.09 27.11 22.19
N ARG A 35 21.58 26.24 23.07
CA ARG A 35 20.81 26.60 24.28
C ARG A 35 20.92 25.54 25.40
N ASP A 36 21.06 26.06 26.63
CA ASP A 36 20.76 25.55 27.99
C ASP A 36 21.08 24.10 28.41
N PRO A 37 21.43 23.82 29.69
CA PRO A 37 21.93 22.52 30.16
C PRO A 37 20.83 21.48 30.48
N GLY A 38 19.71 21.53 29.76
CA GLY A 38 18.68 20.47 29.76
C GLY A 38 18.94 19.44 28.67
N LEU A 39 18.17 18.34 28.63
CA LEU A 39 18.15 17.46 27.47
C LEU A 39 17.55 18.23 26.28
N ASP A 40 18.25 18.32 25.15
CA ASP A 40 17.65 18.83 23.91
C ASP A 40 16.72 17.76 23.32
N LEU A 41 15.45 17.81 23.74
CA LEU A 41 14.40 16.92 23.26
C LEU A 41 14.11 17.14 21.76
N GLY A 42 14.47 18.30 21.20
CA GLY A 42 14.37 18.57 19.77
C GLY A 42 15.35 17.71 18.97
N GLY A 43 16.62 17.65 19.40
CA GLY A 43 17.66 16.79 18.83
C GLY A 43 17.35 15.31 18.96
N VAL A 44 16.83 14.88 20.13
CA VAL A 44 16.37 13.50 20.36
C VAL A 44 15.21 13.12 19.43
N ARG A 45 14.21 14.00 19.28
CA ARG A 45 13.08 13.77 18.36
C ARG A 45 13.55 13.63 16.92
N ALA A 46 14.43 14.52 16.46
CA ALA A 46 14.96 14.46 15.10
C ALA A 46 15.71 13.15 14.84
N SER A 47 16.57 12.74 15.78
CA SER A 47 17.29 11.46 15.72
C SER A 47 16.35 10.26 15.67
N ALA A 48 15.29 10.25 16.48
CA ALA A 48 14.28 9.20 16.46
C ALA A 48 13.51 9.13 15.14
N VAL A 49 13.13 10.28 14.57
CA VAL A 49 12.50 10.32 13.24
C VAL A 49 13.44 9.74 12.19
N ASP A 50 14.70 10.18 12.15
CA ASP A 50 15.68 9.71 11.16
C ASP A 50 15.91 8.19 11.27
N GLY A 51 16.08 7.68 12.49
CA GLY A 51 16.26 6.24 12.72
C GLY A 51 15.02 5.41 12.35
N LEU A 52 13.82 5.85 12.73
CA LEU A 52 12.56 5.17 12.39
C LEU A 52 12.31 5.17 10.88
N GLU A 53 12.54 6.30 10.20
CA GLU A 53 12.41 6.36 8.75
C GLU A 53 13.45 5.49 8.04
N ALA A 54 14.68 5.44 8.55
CA ALA A 54 15.72 4.57 8.00
C ALA A 54 15.40 3.09 8.22
N ALA A 55 14.90 2.73 9.41
CA ALA A 55 14.48 1.38 9.75
C ALA A 55 13.29 0.91 8.89
N ALA A 56 12.28 1.75 8.67
CA ALA A 56 11.14 1.42 7.81
C ALA A 56 11.53 1.16 6.35
N ARG A 57 12.72 1.61 5.93
CA ARG A 57 13.27 1.37 4.59
C ARG A 57 14.06 0.06 4.48
N ASP A 58 14.32 -0.62 5.60
CA ASP A 58 14.88 -1.97 5.62
C ASP A 58 13.78 -2.98 5.23
N PRO A 59 13.97 -3.79 4.17
CA PRO A 59 12.98 -4.76 3.73
C PRO A 59 12.56 -5.79 4.78
N ALA A 60 13.47 -6.19 5.67
CA ALA A 60 13.18 -7.16 6.72
C ALA A 60 12.26 -6.54 7.79
N VAL A 61 12.53 -5.31 8.20
CA VAL A 61 11.67 -4.56 9.13
C VAL A 61 10.32 -4.27 8.48
N ALA A 62 10.31 -3.75 7.26
CA ALA A 62 9.09 -3.43 6.52
C ALA A 62 8.16 -4.65 6.38
N SER A 63 8.70 -5.79 5.94
CA SER A 63 7.96 -7.05 5.81
C SER A 63 7.46 -7.57 7.16
N SER A 64 8.17 -7.28 8.25
CA SER A 64 7.77 -7.73 9.59
C SER A 64 6.52 -7.01 10.12
N LEU A 65 6.20 -5.81 9.60
CA LEU A 65 5.00 -5.06 10.00
C LEU A 65 3.70 -5.73 9.54
N GLY A 66 3.75 -6.47 8.42
CA GLY A 66 2.62 -7.24 7.91
C GLY A 66 1.40 -6.38 7.55
N LEU A 67 1.60 -5.18 7.02
CA LEU A 67 0.54 -4.26 6.62
C LEU A 67 -0.33 -4.87 5.50
N ALA A 68 0.30 -5.55 4.54
CA ALA A 68 -0.37 -6.25 3.46
C ALA A 68 -1.36 -7.31 3.97
N ALA A 69 -0.99 -8.03 5.04
CA ALA A 69 -1.89 -9.02 5.65
C ALA A 69 -3.14 -8.38 6.27
N ARG A 70 -3.11 -7.09 6.61
CA ARG A 70 -4.29 -6.37 7.14
C ARG A 70 -5.34 -6.08 6.07
N LEU A 71 -5.00 -6.17 4.79
CA LEU A 71 -5.96 -6.03 3.70
C LEU A 71 -6.96 -7.20 3.65
N GLU A 72 -6.63 -8.34 4.27
CA GLU A 72 -7.50 -9.52 4.38
C GLU A 72 -8.44 -9.43 5.61
N ASP A 73 -8.41 -8.32 6.37
CA ASP A 73 -9.31 -8.11 7.51
C ASP A 73 -10.73 -7.76 7.02
N PRO A 74 -11.80 -8.37 7.57
CA PRO A 74 -13.17 -8.14 7.08
C PRO A 74 -13.60 -6.66 7.08
N ALA A 75 -13.15 -5.86 8.04
CA ALA A 75 -13.46 -4.43 8.09
C ALA A 75 -12.79 -3.67 6.93
N VAL A 76 -11.55 -4.06 6.61
CA VAL A 76 -10.75 -3.50 5.53
C VAL A 76 -11.31 -3.94 4.18
N GLU A 77 -11.64 -5.22 4.00
CA GLU A 77 -12.28 -5.73 2.78
C GLU A 77 -13.59 -4.99 2.48
N ALA A 78 -14.42 -4.74 3.50
CA ALA A 78 -15.65 -3.97 3.35
C ALA A 78 -15.38 -2.53 2.92
N ALA A 79 -14.33 -1.88 3.45
CA ALA A 79 -13.92 -0.54 3.04
C ALA A 79 -13.39 -0.51 1.60
N VAL A 80 -12.57 -1.51 1.21
CA VAL A 80 -12.11 -1.68 -0.17
C VAL A 80 -13.30 -1.82 -1.11
N ALA A 81 -14.29 -2.66 -0.78
CA ALA A 81 -15.49 -2.79 -1.61
C ALA A 81 -16.24 -1.46 -1.80
N ARG A 82 -16.35 -0.64 -0.75
CA ARG A 82 -16.96 0.70 -0.84
C ARG A 82 -16.12 1.68 -1.66
N LEU A 83 -14.81 1.66 -1.49
CA LEU A 83 -13.85 2.44 -2.29
C LEU A 83 -14.02 2.12 -3.77
N LEU A 84 -13.98 0.83 -4.13
CA LEU A 84 -14.12 0.40 -5.52
C LEU A 84 -15.49 0.74 -6.12
N ALA A 85 -16.55 0.66 -5.32
CA ALA A 85 -17.88 1.09 -5.74
C ALA A 85 -17.99 2.61 -5.98
N ARG A 86 -17.16 3.43 -5.33
CA ARG A 86 -17.05 4.88 -5.58
C ARG A 86 -16.23 5.16 -6.83
N VAL A 87 -15.08 4.50 -6.95
CA VAL A 87 -14.19 4.57 -8.14
C VAL A 87 -14.93 4.20 -9.41
N ALA A 88 -15.76 3.14 -9.38
CA ALA A 88 -16.54 2.70 -10.54
C ALA A 88 -17.59 3.72 -11.02
N LYS A 89 -17.90 4.75 -10.22
CA LYS A 89 -18.80 5.84 -10.60
C LYS A 89 -18.06 7.03 -11.19
N ASP A 90 -16.74 6.99 -11.25
CA ASP A 90 -15.95 8.07 -11.83
C ASP A 90 -16.15 8.16 -13.35
N PRO A 91 -16.53 9.34 -13.88
CA PRO A 91 -16.86 9.48 -15.29
C PRO A 91 -15.64 9.44 -16.22
N GLU A 92 -14.45 9.81 -15.75
CA GLU A 92 -13.24 9.77 -16.57
C GLU A 92 -12.74 8.34 -16.70
N LEU A 93 -12.73 7.60 -15.59
CA LEU A 93 -12.42 6.18 -15.58
C LEU A 93 -13.42 5.38 -16.41
N ALA A 94 -14.72 5.71 -16.35
CA ALA A 94 -15.74 5.09 -17.19
C ALA A 94 -15.43 5.27 -18.68
N ARG A 95 -15.09 6.51 -19.11
CA ARG A 95 -14.70 6.78 -20.50
C ARG A 95 -13.41 6.05 -20.91
N ALA A 96 -12.40 6.02 -20.06
CA ALA A 96 -11.15 5.32 -20.33
C ALA A 96 -11.39 3.80 -20.48
N SER A 97 -12.27 3.23 -19.64
CA SER A 97 -12.68 1.83 -19.71
C SER A 97 -13.47 1.54 -20.99
N GLU A 98 -14.43 2.39 -21.35
CA GLU A 98 -15.19 2.29 -22.61
C GLU A 98 -14.26 2.30 -23.84
N GLN A 99 -13.23 3.17 -23.84
CA GLN A 99 -12.24 3.20 -24.91
C GLN A 99 -11.42 1.90 -25.00
N LEU A 100 -11.03 1.33 -23.86
CA LEU A 100 -10.36 0.03 -23.83
C LEU A 100 -11.26 -1.07 -24.37
N PHE A 101 -12.53 -1.14 -23.94
CA PHE A 101 -13.48 -2.15 -24.42
C PHE A 101 -13.82 -2.00 -25.91
N ALA A 102 -14.01 -0.77 -26.39
CA ALA A 102 -14.19 -0.52 -27.81
C ALA A 102 -12.97 -1.01 -28.60
N ARG A 103 -11.76 -0.74 -28.11
CA ARG A 103 -10.53 -1.24 -28.74
C ARG A 103 -10.43 -2.76 -28.74
N LEU A 104 -10.76 -3.41 -27.61
CA LEU A 104 -10.81 -4.86 -27.48
C LEU A 104 -11.77 -5.50 -28.47
N GLU A 105 -12.99 -4.98 -28.57
CA GLU A 105 -14.03 -5.46 -29.49
C GLU A 105 -13.55 -5.38 -30.95
N HIS A 106 -12.82 -4.33 -31.30
CA HIS A 106 -12.31 -4.11 -32.65
C HIS A 106 -10.96 -4.79 -32.92
N SER A 107 -10.30 -5.37 -31.91
CA SER A 107 -9.01 -6.04 -32.05
C SER A 107 -9.13 -7.32 -32.88
N ALA A 108 -8.21 -7.53 -33.82
CA ALA A 108 -8.18 -8.73 -34.65
C ALA A 108 -7.95 -10.01 -33.82
N ALA A 109 -7.14 -9.91 -32.76
CA ALA A 109 -6.86 -11.01 -31.85
C ALA A 109 -8.11 -11.43 -31.07
N THR A 110 -8.82 -10.47 -30.48
CA THR A 110 -10.08 -10.71 -29.78
C THR A 110 -11.13 -11.32 -30.73
N ARG A 111 -11.30 -10.74 -31.93
CA ARG A 111 -12.26 -11.27 -32.91
C ARG A 111 -11.92 -12.70 -33.34
N ALA A 112 -10.64 -13.01 -33.56
CA ALA A 112 -10.21 -14.37 -33.86
C ALA A 112 -10.52 -15.32 -32.69
N ALA A 113 -10.21 -14.92 -31.46
CA ALA A 113 -10.52 -15.72 -30.26
C ALA A 113 -12.04 -15.94 -30.09
N LEU A 114 -12.87 -14.93 -30.34
CA LEU A 114 -14.34 -15.06 -30.30
C LEU A 114 -14.87 -16.01 -31.38
N VAL A 115 -14.33 -15.93 -32.60
CA VAL A 115 -14.72 -16.84 -33.70
C VAL A 115 -14.32 -18.28 -33.36
N ASP A 116 -13.10 -18.50 -32.87
CA ASP A 116 -12.64 -19.82 -32.46
C ASP A 116 -13.45 -20.34 -31.26
N TYR A 117 -13.83 -19.47 -30.34
CA TYR A 117 -14.72 -19.80 -29.24
C TYR A 117 -16.11 -20.25 -29.73
N ALA A 118 -16.75 -19.49 -30.61
CA ALA A 118 -18.07 -19.84 -31.16
C ALA A 118 -18.02 -21.12 -32.01
N ARG A 119 -16.92 -21.39 -32.73
CA ARG A 119 -16.73 -22.67 -33.43
C ARG A 119 -16.76 -23.87 -32.49
N GLN A 120 -16.22 -23.69 -31.27
CA GLN A 120 -16.18 -24.73 -30.25
C GLN A 120 -17.47 -24.80 -29.41
N ASN A 121 -18.35 -23.80 -29.52
CA ASN A 121 -19.61 -23.67 -28.78
C ASN A 121 -20.73 -23.28 -29.78
N PRO A 122 -21.21 -24.22 -30.61
CA PRO A 122 -22.07 -23.95 -31.77
C PRO A 122 -23.43 -23.29 -31.43
N GLU A 123 -23.84 -23.36 -30.18
CA GLU A 123 -25.02 -22.68 -29.64
C GLU A 123 -24.85 -21.16 -29.51
N LEU A 124 -23.63 -20.64 -29.68
CA LEU A 124 -23.31 -19.23 -29.57
C LEU A 124 -23.15 -18.57 -30.95
N ASP A 125 -23.85 -17.46 -31.14
CA ASP A 125 -23.71 -16.60 -32.30
C ASP A 125 -22.65 -15.51 -32.03
N VAL A 126 -21.65 -15.41 -32.89
CA VAL A 126 -20.58 -14.39 -32.83
C VAL A 126 -21.18 -12.98 -32.90
N ALA A 127 -22.25 -12.78 -33.66
CA ALA A 127 -22.92 -11.48 -33.75
C ALA A 127 -23.58 -11.12 -32.39
N ALA A 128 -24.27 -12.07 -31.76
CA ALA A 128 -24.85 -11.87 -30.43
C ALA A 128 -23.79 -11.66 -29.34
N ILE A 129 -22.64 -12.36 -29.42
CA ILE A 129 -21.52 -12.13 -28.51
C ILE A 129 -20.94 -10.72 -28.70
N SER A 130 -20.84 -10.24 -29.94
CA SER A 130 -20.31 -8.90 -30.22
C SER A 130 -21.26 -7.80 -29.72
N GLU A 131 -22.58 -7.96 -29.91
CA GLU A 131 -23.59 -7.02 -29.37
C GLU A 131 -23.60 -6.97 -27.84
N GLY A 132 -23.25 -8.08 -27.18
CA GLY A 132 -23.14 -8.21 -25.73
C GLY A 132 -21.70 -8.27 -25.19
N PHE A 133 -20.71 -7.75 -25.93
CA PHE A 133 -19.29 -8.06 -25.72
C PHE A 133 -18.81 -7.83 -24.28
N VAL A 134 -19.12 -6.69 -23.68
CA VAL A 134 -18.71 -6.36 -22.31
C VAL A 134 -19.32 -7.35 -21.30
N GLY A 135 -20.60 -7.70 -21.46
CA GLY A 135 -21.27 -8.67 -20.58
C GLY A 135 -20.70 -10.08 -20.74
N PHE A 136 -20.43 -10.50 -21.97
CA PHE A 136 -19.82 -11.80 -22.26
C PHE A 136 -18.40 -11.91 -21.68
N VAL A 137 -17.60 -10.86 -21.80
CA VAL A 137 -16.26 -10.80 -21.22
C VAL A 137 -16.32 -10.81 -19.69
N ASP A 138 -17.25 -10.07 -19.07
CA ASP A 138 -17.45 -10.08 -17.62
C ASP A 138 -17.83 -11.47 -17.11
N GLU A 139 -18.76 -12.17 -17.77
CA GLU A 139 -19.14 -13.55 -17.44
C GLU A 139 -17.96 -14.52 -17.56
N ARG A 140 -17.07 -14.33 -18.54
CA ARG A 140 -15.85 -15.13 -18.70
C ARG A 140 -14.85 -14.86 -17.58
N LEU A 141 -14.55 -13.59 -17.29
CA LEU A 141 -13.57 -13.22 -16.26
C LEU A 141 -14.05 -13.52 -14.84
N THR A 142 -15.35 -13.56 -14.61
CA THR A 142 -15.94 -13.86 -13.30
C THR A 142 -16.14 -15.34 -13.03
N ARG A 143 -15.74 -16.22 -13.97
CA ARG A 143 -15.73 -17.68 -13.74
C ARG A 143 -14.94 -18.02 -12.48
N PRO A 144 -15.41 -18.94 -11.62
CA PRO A 144 -14.77 -19.22 -10.35
C PRO A 144 -13.27 -19.52 -10.46
N GLU A 145 -12.88 -20.30 -11.47
CA GLU A 145 -11.48 -20.69 -11.71
C GLU A 145 -10.59 -19.50 -12.08
N LEU A 146 -11.07 -18.62 -12.98
CA LEU A 146 -10.35 -17.41 -13.41
C LEU A 146 -10.31 -16.36 -12.29
N ALA A 147 -11.43 -16.17 -11.61
CA ALA A 147 -11.53 -15.27 -10.47
C ALA A 147 -10.57 -15.69 -9.33
N ALA A 148 -10.50 -16.99 -9.02
CA ALA A 148 -9.58 -17.51 -8.00
C ALA A 148 -8.11 -17.30 -8.38
N ARG A 149 -7.76 -17.46 -9.67
CA ARG A 149 -6.40 -17.21 -10.17
C ARG A 149 -6.01 -15.74 -10.12
N LEU A 150 -6.90 -14.86 -10.58
CA LEU A 150 -6.74 -13.41 -10.43
C LEU A 150 -6.53 -13.07 -8.96
N GLU A 151 -7.43 -13.50 -8.07
CA GLU A 151 -7.34 -13.25 -6.63
C GLU A 151 -6.02 -13.75 -6.02
N GLN A 152 -5.58 -14.96 -6.41
CA GLN A 152 -4.31 -15.52 -5.94
C GLN A 152 -3.09 -14.72 -6.41
N GLY A 153 -3.03 -14.36 -7.71
CA GLY A 153 -1.94 -13.57 -8.27
C GLY A 153 -1.82 -12.21 -7.59
N LEU A 154 -2.96 -11.55 -7.35
CA LEU A 154 -3.00 -10.26 -6.68
C LEU A 154 -2.62 -10.34 -5.22
N ARG A 155 -3.06 -11.37 -4.50
CA ARG A 155 -2.63 -11.57 -3.11
C ARG A 155 -1.13 -11.76 -3.00
N ALA A 156 -0.51 -12.42 -3.97
CA ALA A 156 0.94 -12.58 -4.00
C ALA A 156 1.65 -11.21 -4.15
N GLU A 157 1.19 -10.36 -5.07
CA GLU A 157 1.73 -9.00 -5.24
C GLU A 157 1.45 -8.09 -4.04
N LEU A 158 0.25 -8.20 -3.43
CA LEU A 158 -0.09 -7.47 -2.22
C LEU A 158 0.87 -7.78 -1.08
N ARG A 159 1.24 -9.05 -0.88
CA ARG A 159 2.21 -9.42 0.17
C ARG A 159 3.60 -8.87 -0.10
N ALA A 160 4.00 -8.75 -1.36
CA ALA A 160 5.28 -8.13 -1.72
C ALA A 160 5.30 -6.61 -1.45
N THR A 161 4.13 -5.99 -1.27
CA THR A 161 3.98 -4.55 -1.06
C THR A 161 4.49 -4.07 0.31
N ASP A 162 4.62 -4.93 1.32
CA ASP A 162 4.98 -4.46 2.68
C ASP A 162 6.23 -3.56 2.71
N VAL A 163 7.20 -3.85 1.83
CA VAL A 163 8.44 -3.08 1.63
C VAL A 163 8.19 -1.62 1.20
N VAL A 164 7.04 -1.36 0.58
CA VAL A 164 6.60 -0.04 0.10
C VAL A 164 5.64 0.63 1.11
N LEU A 165 4.69 -0.12 1.66
CA LEU A 165 3.69 0.42 2.59
C LEU A 165 4.32 0.95 3.88
N ALA A 166 5.34 0.26 4.40
CA ALA A 166 6.00 0.65 5.63
C ALA A 166 6.67 2.04 5.54
N PRO A 167 7.53 2.35 4.55
CA PRO A 167 8.06 3.71 4.36
C PRO A 167 6.97 4.77 4.19
N VAL A 168 5.88 4.46 3.49
CA VAL A 168 4.80 5.42 3.24
C VAL A 168 4.07 5.75 4.56
N LEU A 169 3.71 4.74 5.34
CA LEU A 169 3.03 4.91 6.62
C LEU A 169 3.95 5.58 7.66
N ILE A 170 5.20 5.15 7.75
CA ILE A 170 6.16 5.63 8.75
C ILE A 170 6.74 6.99 8.36
N ALA A 171 7.30 7.15 7.17
CA ALA A 171 7.97 8.40 6.79
C ALA A 171 7.00 9.43 6.20
N GLU A 172 6.24 9.08 5.17
CA GLU A 172 5.51 10.07 4.37
C GLU A 172 4.21 10.57 5.02
N ALA A 173 3.49 9.66 5.67
CA ALA A 173 2.24 9.94 6.37
C ALA A 173 2.44 10.44 7.81
N GLY A 174 3.68 10.47 8.30
CA GLY A 174 4.05 11.07 9.59
C GLY A 174 4.05 10.11 10.78
N GLY A 175 3.99 8.78 10.57
CA GLY A 175 4.03 7.81 11.66
C GLY A 175 5.30 7.92 12.52
N ALA A 176 6.48 8.08 11.91
CA ALA A 176 7.75 8.28 12.60
C ALA A 176 7.73 9.52 13.50
N ALA A 177 7.15 10.63 13.01
CA ALA A 177 7.03 11.87 13.77
C ALA A 177 6.16 11.66 15.02
N THR A 178 5.01 10.98 14.87
CA THR A 178 4.13 10.69 16.02
C THR A 178 4.76 9.72 17.02
N ILE A 179 5.46 8.69 16.54
CA ILE A 179 6.19 7.76 17.44
C ILE A 179 7.31 8.50 18.17
N ALA A 180 8.06 9.37 17.48
CA ALA A 180 9.12 10.17 18.08
C ALA A 180 8.59 11.19 19.10
N GLU A 181 7.43 11.79 18.86
CA GLU A 181 6.71 12.60 19.86
C GLU A 181 6.37 11.78 21.10
N GLY A 182 5.93 10.53 20.91
CA GLY A 182 5.73 9.57 21.98
C GLY A 182 6.98 9.27 22.80
N VAL A 183 8.11 9.04 22.12
CA VAL A 183 9.42 8.83 22.77
C VAL A 183 9.78 10.04 23.64
N VAL A 184 9.64 11.25 23.12
CA VAL A 184 9.92 12.48 23.87
C VAL A 184 8.99 12.62 25.07
N ALA A 185 7.69 12.38 24.89
CA ALA A 185 6.73 12.44 26.00
C ALA A 185 7.07 11.47 27.13
N ARG A 186 7.61 10.28 26.82
CA ARG A 186 8.12 9.35 27.85
C ARG A 186 9.38 9.86 28.53
N LEU A 187 10.30 10.48 27.80
CA LEU A 187 11.50 11.07 28.41
C LEU A 187 11.17 12.27 29.33
N GLU A 188 10.03 12.94 29.11
CA GLU A 188 9.51 13.98 30.00
C GLU A 188 8.81 13.41 31.25
N ASP A 189 8.38 12.14 31.23
CA ASP A 189 7.77 11.48 32.39
C ASP A 189 8.86 11.17 33.45
N PRO A 190 8.76 11.72 34.68
CA PRO A 190 9.77 11.51 35.72
C PRO A 190 10.02 10.03 36.08
N SER A 191 9.00 9.18 35.97
CA SER A 191 9.11 7.75 36.30
C SER A 191 9.90 6.97 35.25
N PHE A 192 9.68 7.30 33.97
CA PHE A 192 10.44 6.73 32.86
C PHE A 192 11.85 7.32 32.82
N GLU A 193 12.00 8.63 33.02
CA GLU A 193 13.30 9.30 33.03
C GLU A 193 14.24 8.70 34.10
N ALA A 194 13.72 8.39 35.29
CA ALA A 194 14.48 7.72 36.34
C ALA A 194 14.97 6.34 35.89
N SER A 195 14.11 5.56 35.24
CA SER A 195 14.45 4.23 34.70
C SER A 195 15.49 4.31 33.58
N ALA A 196 15.34 5.28 32.67
CA ALA A 196 16.28 5.52 31.59
C ALA A 196 17.66 5.94 32.12
N ARG A 197 17.72 6.80 33.15
CA ARG A 197 18.99 7.21 33.80
C ARG A 197 19.66 6.06 34.56
N GLU A 198 18.89 5.15 35.15
CA GLU A 198 19.43 3.97 35.80
C GLU A 198 20.14 3.05 34.80
N ARG A 199 19.54 2.86 33.62
CA ARG A 199 20.07 1.99 32.56
C ARG A 199 21.21 2.63 31.76
N LEU A 200 21.02 3.89 31.34
CA LEU A 200 21.90 4.58 30.39
C LEU A 200 22.95 5.48 31.06
N GLY A 201 22.89 5.65 32.38
CA GLY A 201 23.80 6.52 33.13
C GLY A 201 23.20 7.88 33.48
N ARG A 202 23.76 8.51 34.51
CA ARG A 202 23.18 9.67 35.20
C ARG A 202 23.66 11.04 34.71
N GLU A 203 24.69 11.08 33.85
CA GLU A 203 25.27 12.32 33.35
C GLU A 203 24.47 12.85 32.16
N SER A 204 23.89 14.06 32.29
CA SER A 204 22.92 14.62 31.32
C SER A 204 23.46 14.71 29.88
N GLN A 205 24.68 15.23 29.68
CA GLN A 205 25.27 15.35 28.35
C GLN A 205 25.62 13.99 27.72
N ALA A 206 26.12 13.06 28.54
CA ALA A 206 26.42 11.70 28.08
C ALA A 206 25.14 10.92 27.76
N LEU A 207 24.06 11.17 28.51
CA LEU A 207 22.73 10.62 28.29
C LEU A 207 22.14 11.12 26.97
N GLN A 208 22.14 12.42 26.71
CA GLN A 208 21.64 12.98 25.45
C GLN A 208 22.34 12.39 24.22
N ALA A 209 23.67 12.43 24.21
CA ALA A 209 24.45 11.90 23.09
C ALA A 209 24.25 10.39 22.89
N ARG A 210 23.89 9.66 23.96
CA ARG A 210 23.56 8.23 23.89
C ARG A 210 22.14 8.02 23.34
N LEU A 211 21.15 8.78 23.81
CA LEU A 211 19.78 8.75 23.30
C LEU A 211 19.74 9.04 21.80
N GLU A 212 20.33 10.15 21.36
CA GLU A 212 20.38 10.55 19.95
C GLU A 212 21.04 9.46 19.09
N ARG A 213 22.20 8.96 19.51
CA ARG A 213 22.91 7.90 18.77
C ARG A 213 22.11 6.61 18.67
N ARG A 214 21.44 6.20 19.74
CA ARG A 214 20.66 4.95 19.79
C ARG A 214 19.38 5.06 18.98
N LEU A 215 18.69 6.19 19.07
CA LEU A 215 17.46 6.42 18.34
C LEU A 215 17.70 6.68 16.85
N ALA A 216 18.86 7.23 16.48
CA ALA A 216 19.29 7.36 15.08
C ALA A 216 19.79 6.04 14.47
N ASP A 217 20.08 5.01 15.27
CA ASP A 217 20.51 3.70 14.78
C ASP A 217 19.30 2.95 14.19
N PRO A 218 19.27 2.68 12.86
CA PRO A 218 18.15 2.00 12.22
C PRO A 218 17.89 0.60 12.77
N ALA A 219 18.91 -0.10 13.28
CA ALA A 219 18.71 -1.41 13.88
C ALA A 219 17.87 -1.33 15.16
N ARG A 220 18.14 -0.33 16.00
CA ARG A 220 17.42 -0.09 17.26
C ARG A 220 16.05 0.52 17.06
N ALA A 221 15.95 1.49 16.16
CA ALA A 221 14.66 2.01 15.74
C ALA A 221 13.79 0.92 15.08
N GLY A 222 14.42 -0.05 14.39
CA GLY A 222 13.76 -1.23 13.84
C GLY A 222 13.13 -2.11 14.92
N GLU A 223 13.77 -2.29 16.07
CA GLU A 223 13.18 -3.03 17.21
C GLU A 223 11.88 -2.37 17.70
N LEU A 224 11.82 -1.03 17.73
CA LEU A 224 10.59 -0.29 18.04
C LEU A 224 9.52 -0.49 16.95
N LEU A 225 9.89 -0.44 15.68
CA LEU A 225 8.93 -0.69 14.59
C LEU A 225 8.40 -2.12 14.62
N VAL A 226 9.20 -3.12 14.97
CA VAL A 226 8.72 -4.49 15.14
C VAL A 226 7.66 -4.57 16.26
N GLY A 227 7.79 -3.75 17.31
CA GLY A 227 6.78 -3.61 18.35
C GLY A 227 5.42 -3.11 17.84
N LEU A 228 5.42 -2.22 16.84
CA LEU A 228 4.21 -1.68 16.20
C LEU A 228 3.35 -2.77 15.55
N ARG A 229 3.95 -3.89 15.14
CA ARG A 229 3.25 -5.04 14.54
C ARG A 229 2.06 -5.52 15.38
N ALA A 230 2.23 -5.61 16.70
CA ALA A 230 1.17 -6.07 17.59
C ALA A 230 -0.02 -5.11 17.60
N THR A 231 0.25 -3.79 17.59
CA THR A 231 -0.77 -2.75 17.47
C THR A 231 -1.46 -2.81 16.10
N LEU A 232 -0.70 -2.97 15.01
CA LEU A 232 -1.24 -3.09 13.65
C LEU A 232 -2.15 -4.31 13.48
N ALA A 233 -1.88 -5.40 14.21
CA ALA A 233 -2.71 -6.59 14.23
C ALA A 233 -4.01 -6.44 15.04
N SER A 234 -4.21 -5.33 15.75
CA SER A 234 -5.43 -5.10 16.54
C SER A 234 -6.66 -4.77 15.67
N GLU A 235 -7.84 -4.98 16.25
CA GLU A 235 -9.12 -4.56 15.65
C GLU A 235 -9.19 -3.03 15.47
N ALA A 236 -8.68 -2.27 16.45
CA ALA A 236 -8.63 -0.81 16.36
C ALA A 236 -7.79 -0.34 15.17
N ALA A 237 -6.66 -1.00 14.90
CA ALA A 237 -5.85 -0.72 13.71
C ALA A 237 -6.57 -1.11 12.41
N ALA A 238 -7.32 -2.22 12.39
CA ALA A 238 -8.14 -2.61 11.25
C ALA A 238 -9.15 -1.52 10.89
N LEU A 239 -9.86 -1.01 11.90
CA LEU A 239 -10.85 0.05 11.74
C LEU A 239 -10.19 1.36 11.26
N ALA A 240 -9.04 1.73 11.82
CA ALA A 240 -8.30 2.91 11.38
C ALA A 240 -7.85 2.80 9.91
N LEU A 241 -7.37 1.63 9.48
CA LEU A 241 -7.02 1.37 8.08
C LEU A 241 -8.25 1.40 7.17
N ALA A 242 -9.36 0.79 7.60
CA ALA A 242 -10.63 0.83 6.88
C ALA A 242 -11.11 2.29 6.69
N GLU A 243 -10.99 3.14 7.71
CA GLU A 243 -11.33 4.56 7.61
C GLU A 243 -10.45 5.34 6.64
N ILE A 244 -9.15 5.01 6.53
CA ILE A 244 -8.23 5.60 5.54
C ILE A 244 -8.67 5.23 4.12
N ILE A 245 -8.97 3.95 3.91
CA ILE A 245 -9.44 3.43 2.61
C ILE A 245 -10.80 4.03 2.24
N ASP A 246 -11.68 4.23 3.22
CA ASP A 246 -13.04 4.71 2.98
C ASP A 246 -13.14 6.23 2.73
N LEU A 247 -12.02 6.96 2.72
CA LEU A 247 -12.02 8.40 2.40
C LEU A 247 -12.47 8.64 0.96
N GLU A 248 -13.28 9.69 0.76
CA GLU A 248 -13.73 10.13 -0.57
C GLU A 248 -12.53 10.44 -1.48
N ARG A 249 -11.56 11.18 -0.94
CA ARG A 249 -10.32 11.53 -1.64
C ARG A 249 -9.51 10.31 -2.09
N SER A 250 -9.57 9.18 -1.36
CA SER A 250 -8.94 7.94 -1.78
C SER A 250 -9.56 7.38 -3.07
N ALA A 251 -10.87 7.55 -3.26
CA ALA A 251 -11.54 7.12 -4.49
C ALA A 251 -11.15 7.99 -5.69
N GLU A 252 -11.10 9.31 -5.50
CA GLU A 252 -10.69 10.25 -6.55
C GLU A 252 -9.27 9.97 -7.03
N LEU A 253 -8.30 9.93 -6.10
CA LEU A 253 -6.90 9.68 -6.43
C LEU A 253 -6.69 8.33 -7.09
N LEU A 254 -7.41 7.30 -6.63
CA LEU A 254 -7.38 5.99 -7.25
C LEU A 254 -7.97 6.05 -8.68
N ALA A 255 -9.14 6.63 -8.87
CA ALA A 255 -9.75 6.76 -10.20
C ALA A 255 -8.85 7.51 -11.19
N GLU A 256 -8.20 8.59 -10.75
CA GLU A 256 -7.22 9.33 -11.54
C GLU A 256 -6.00 8.45 -11.94
N ALA A 257 -5.43 7.71 -10.98
CA ALA A 257 -4.31 6.81 -11.22
C ALA A 257 -4.68 5.69 -12.21
N LEU A 258 -5.87 5.10 -12.05
CA LEU A 258 -6.39 4.11 -12.99
C LEU A 258 -6.60 4.68 -14.38
N THR A 259 -7.13 5.90 -14.48
CA THR A 259 -7.35 6.58 -15.75
C THR A 259 -6.03 6.82 -16.49
N ARG A 260 -4.97 7.25 -15.79
CA ARG A 260 -3.63 7.42 -16.37
C ARG A 260 -3.00 6.09 -16.77
N ALA A 261 -3.10 5.06 -15.93
CA ALA A 261 -2.62 3.73 -16.27
C ALA A 261 -3.33 3.17 -17.51
N LEU A 262 -4.65 3.34 -17.61
CA LEU A 262 -5.44 2.94 -18.78
C LEU A 262 -5.20 3.82 -20.02
N ALA A 263 -4.59 4.99 -19.88
CA ALA A 263 -4.16 5.81 -21.00
C ALA A 263 -2.86 5.30 -21.64
N ASP A 264 -2.08 4.50 -20.90
CA ASP A 264 -0.83 3.93 -21.37
C ASP A 264 -1.05 2.81 -22.41
N GLU A 265 -0.26 2.86 -23.48
CA GLU A 265 -0.41 1.96 -24.62
C GLU A 265 0.06 0.53 -24.31
N GLN A 266 1.08 0.36 -23.45
CA GLN A 266 1.55 -0.96 -23.05
C GLN A 266 0.53 -1.63 -22.14
N VAL A 267 -0.03 -0.90 -21.17
CA VAL A 267 -1.12 -1.41 -20.32
C VAL A 267 -2.32 -1.83 -21.14
N ARG A 268 -2.72 -1.04 -22.15
CA ARG A 268 -3.80 -1.42 -23.08
C ARG A 268 -3.46 -2.70 -23.83
N ALA A 269 -2.28 -2.80 -24.43
CA ALA A 269 -1.87 -3.98 -25.18
C ALA A 269 -1.78 -5.26 -24.31
N ARG A 270 -1.26 -5.14 -23.09
CA ARG A 270 -1.22 -6.24 -22.11
C ARG A 270 -2.61 -6.64 -21.65
N SER A 271 -3.49 -5.67 -21.46
CA SER A 271 -4.90 -5.94 -21.17
C SER A 271 -5.52 -6.73 -22.32
N GLU A 272 -5.35 -6.31 -23.58
CA GLU A 272 -5.81 -7.07 -24.76
C GLU A 272 -5.31 -8.51 -24.80
N GLN A 273 -4.04 -8.72 -24.50
CA GLN A 273 -3.47 -10.06 -24.42
C GLN A 273 -4.16 -10.90 -23.33
N LEU A 274 -4.36 -10.32 -22.13
CA LEU A 274 -5.02 -11.00 -21.01
C LEU A 274 -6.48 -11.35 -21.33
N PHE A 275 -7.22 -10.41 -21.93
CA PHE A 275 -8.60 -10.64 -22.38
C PHE A 275 -8.67 -11.72 -23.46
N THR A 276 -7.75 -11.69 -24.43
CA THR A 276 -7.68 -12.73 -25.47
C THR A 276 -7.46 -14.11 -24.84
N LEU A 277 -6.50 -14.24 -23.93
CA LEU A 277 -6.21 -15.50 -23.24
C LEU A 277 -7.39 -16.00 -22.38
N ALA A 278 -8.16 -15.09 -21.78
CA ALA A 278 -9.38 -15.43 -21.06
C ALA A 278 -10.48 -16.00 -21.96
N LEU A 279 -10.43 -15.71 -23.27
CA LEU A 279 -11.39 -16.18 -24.28
C LEU A 279 -10.95 -17.49 -24.96
N VAL A 280 -9.65 -17.81 -24.97
CA VAL A 280 -9.12 -19.01 -25.63
C VAL A 280 -9.67 -20.30 -25.00
N GLN A 281 -9.91 -21.29 -25.86
CA GLN A 281 -10.27 -22.66 -25.50
C GLN A 281 -9.34 -23.65 -26.25
N PRO A 282 -8.70 -24.61 -25.54
CA PRO A 282 -8.74 -24.80 -24.09
C PRO A 282 -8.06 -23.63 -23.34
N PHE A 283 -8.51 -23.36 -22.11
CA PHE A 283 -7.93 -22.29 -21.29
C PHE A 283 -6.49 -22.65 -20.89
N ASP A 284 -5.54 -21.80 -21.29
CA ASP A 284 -4.14 -21.90 -20.87
C ASP A 284 -3.92 -21.06 -19.61
N ALA A 285 -4.01 -21.73 -18.47
CA ALA A 285 -3.76 -21.16 -17.16
C ALA A 285 -2.38 -20.55 -17.00
N LEU A 286 -1.33 -21.19 -17.54
CA LEU A 286 0.04 -20.72 -17.38
C LEU A 286 0.26 -19.46 -18.21
N ALA A 287 -0.20 -19.46 -19.46
CA ALA A 287 -0.11 -18.27 -20.31
C ALA A 287 -0.90 -17.10 -19.72
N PHE A 288 -2.07 -17.36 -19.12
CA PHE A 288 -2.86 -16.33 -18.43
C PHE A 288 -2.13 -15.75 -17.22
N ASP A 289 -1.59 -16.61 -16.35
CA ASP A 289 -0.83 -16.17 -15.17
C ASP A 289 0.43 -15.38 -15.58
N ASP A 290 1.12 -15.78 -16.66
CA ASP A 290 2.27 -15.07 -17.21
C ASP A 290 1.89 -13.69 -17.77
N ALA A 291 0.79 -13.62 -18.52
CA ALA A 291 0.28 -12.38 -19.06
C ALA A 291 -0.22 -11.43 -17.96
N LEU A 292 -0.84 -11.98 -16.91
CA LEU A 292 -1.21 -11.21 -15.72
C LEU A 292 0.04 -10.62 -15.10
N ARG A 293 1.04 -11.43 -14.75
CA ARG A 293 2.31 -10.95 -14.18
C ARG A 293 3.00 -9.91 -15.06
N ALA A 294 2.95 -10.06 -16.38
CA ALA A 294 3.51 -9.07 -17.30
C ALA A 294 2.75 -7.73 -17.25
N LEU A 295 1.41 -7.75 -17.23
CA LEU A 295 0.59 -6.55 -17.02
C LEU A 295 0.90 -5.89 -15.68
N LEU A 296 1.02 -6.71 -14.62
CA LEU A 296 1.30 -6.27 -13.26
C LEU A 296 2.69 -5.61 -13.14
N ALA A 297 3.67 -6.11 -13.91
CA ALA A 297 5.03 -5.61 -13.92
C ALA A 297 5.25 -4.40 -14.86
N GLU A 298 4.21 -3.86 -15.51
CA GLU A 298 4.37 -2.72 -16.40
C GLU A 298 4.84 -1.48 -15.60
N PRO A 299 5.88 -0.75 -16.06
CA PRO A 299 6.47 0.35 -15.30
C PRO A 299 5.49 1.48 -14.93
N VAL A 300 4.50 1.75 -15.79
CA VAL A 300 3.48 2.77 -15.51
C VAL A 300 2.60 2.38 -14.33
N VAL A 301 2.36 1.07 -14.15
CA VAL A 301 1.56 0.55 -13.05
C VAL A 301 2.28 0.81 -11.73
N ALA A 302 3.59 0.52 -11.69
CA ALA A 302 4.48 0.87 -10.58
C ALA A 302 4.55 2.38 -10.30
N LEU A 303 4.63 3.18 -11.34
CA LEU A 303 4.74 4.62 -11.19
C LEU A 303 3.46 5.22 -10.61
N GLU A 304 2.30 4.81 -11.12
CA GLU A 304 0.99 5.27 -10.62
C GLU A 304 0.70 4.74 -9.21
N ALA A 305 1.21 3.55 -8.88
CA ALA A 305 1.21 3.00 -7.52
C ALA A 305 1.91 3.89 -6.51
N ALA A 306 3.19 4.17 -6.79
CA ALA A 306 4.02 5.01 -5.97
C ALA A 306 3.42 6.41 -5.82
N ALA A 307 2.91 6.97 -6.92
CA ALA A 307 2.28 8.28 -6.94
C ALA A 307 1.00 8.32 -6.11
N LEU A 308 0.13 7.31 -6.23
CA LEU A 308 -1.10 7.20 -5.43
C LEU A 308 -0.77 7.13 -3.94
N LEU A 309 0.13 6.23 -3.54
CA LEU A 309 0.53 6.07 -2.15
C LEU A 309 1.12 7.36 -1.57
N SER A 310 2.01 8.02 -2.31
CA SER A 310 2.60 9.29 -1.86
C SER A 310 1.58 10.42 -1.80
N ALA A 311 0.62 10.46 -2.74
CA ALA A 311 -0.49 11.43 -2.70
C ALA A 311 -1.37 11.20 -1.48
N LEU A 312 -1.79 9.95 -1.23
CA LEU A 312 -2.56 9.55 -0.05
C LEU A 312 -1.83 9.92 1.25
N ALA A 313 -0.54 9.65 1.35
CA ALA A 313 0.25 9.97 2.53
C ALA A 313 0.34 11.47 2.82
N ARG A 314 0.12 12.33 1.81
CA ARG A 314 0.09 13.79 1.96
C ARG A 314 -1.31 14.31 2.32
N GLU A 315 -2.35 13.51 2.15
CA GLU A 315 -3.71 13.93 2.49
C GLU A 315 -3.85 14.16 4.01
N PRO A 316 -4.32 15.35 4.45
CA PRO A 316 -4.41 15.68 5.87
C PRO A 316 -5.24 14.69 6.68
N ALA A 317 -6.32 14.17 6.07
CA ALA A 317 -7.21 13.18 6.66
C ALA A 317 -6.51 11.83 6.89
N VAL A 318 -5.61 11.43 5.98
CA VAL A 318 -4.81 10.21 6.10
C VAL A 318 -3.76 10.40 7.19
N ARG A 319 -3.02 11.50 7.16
CA ARG A 319 -2.01 11.85 8.19
C ARG A 319 -2.60 11.84 9.60
N THR A 320 -3.79 12.41 9.76
CA THR A 320 -4.51 12.41 11.04
C THR A 320 -4.80 10.98 11.53
N ARG A 321 -5.18 10.08 10.63
CA ARG A 321 -5.49 8.68 10.97
C ARG A 321 -4.23 7.85 11.23
N VAL A 322 -3.16 8.09 10.47
CA VAL A 322 -1.85 7.47 10.72
C VAL A 322 -1.27 7.94 12.05
N ALA A 323 -1.41 9.23 12.40
CA ALA A 323 -1.03 9.74 13.71
C ALA A 323 -1.83 9.05 14.84
N ARG A 324 -3.16 8.90 14.70
CA ARG A 324 -3.97 8.15 15.67
C ARG A 324 -3.51 6.71 15.82
N LEU A 325 -3.25 6.02 14.70
CA LEU A 325 -2.75 4.64 14.70
C LEU A 325 -1.39 4.53 15.40
N SER A 326 -0.50 5.47 15.15
CA SER A 326 0.82 5.53 15.78
C SER A 326 0.74 5.86 17.26
N ALA A 327 -0.21 6.71 17.67
CA ALA A 327 -0.48 7.02 19.07
C ALA A 327 -0.98 5.78 19.84
N LEU A 328 -1.81 4.93 19.23
CA LEU A 328 -2.24 3.65 19.86
C LEU A 328 -1.03 2.77 20.23
N TYR A 329 0.05 2.83 19.46
CA TYR A 329 1.28 2.09 19.75
C TYR A 329 2.05 2.72 20.91
N VAL A 330 2.21 4.05 20.91
CA VAL A 330 2.90 4.77 21.99
C VAL A 330 2.16 4.67 23.34
N ASP A 331 0.83 4.60 23.31
CA ASP A 331 -0.01 4.55 24.50
C ASP A 331 -0.15 3.14 25.09
N GLN A 332 0.41 2.12 24.43
CA GLN A 332 0.30 0.75 24.92
C GLN A 332 1.18 0.51 26.15
N ALA A 333 0.72 -0.33 27.08
CA ALA A 333 1.41 -0.62 28.34
C ALA A 333 2.84 -1.20 28.17
N GLY A 334 3.14 -1.79 27.01
CA GLY A 334 4.46 -2.35 26.69
C GLY A 334 5.45 -1.37 26.04
N PHE A 335 5.03 -0.16 25.68
CA PHE A 335 5.88 0.79 24.95
C PHE A 335 7.11 1.19 25.74
N ASP A 336 6.97 1.47 27.04
CA ASP A 336 8.08 1.90 27.89
C ASP A 336 9.18 0.83 27.98
N ALA A 337 8.80 -0.45 28.09
CA ALA A 337 9.76 -1.55 28.10
C ALA A 337 10.50 -1.67 26.76
N GLN A 338 9.77 -1.58 25.65
CA GLN A 338 10.35 -1.60 24.29
C GLN A 338 11.29 -0.43 24.05
N LEU A 339 10.93 0.77 24.52
CA LEU A 339 11.76 1.96 24.43
C LEU A 339 13.04 1.81 25.24
N LEU A 340 12.97 1.29 26.48
CA LEU A 340 14.17 1.03 27.27
C LEU A 340 15.10 0.00 26.60
N ASP A 341 14.53 -1.07 26.03
CA ASP A 341 15.34 -2.10 25.35
C ASP A 341 16.00 -1.59 24.07
N ALA A 342 15.34 -0.71 23.31
CA ALA A 342 15.93 -0.07 22.13
C ALA A 342 17.06 0.91 22.49
N LEU A 343 17.02 1.48 23.70
CA LEU A 343 18.03 2.43 24.18
C LEU A 343 19.28 1.75 24.77
N ASP A 344 19.18 0.47 25.18
CA ASP A 344 20.27 -0.33 25.77
C ASP A 344 21.41 -0.68 24.80
#